data_AF-A0A0W1KLU6-F1
#
_entry.id   AF-A0A0W1KLU6-F1
#
_cell.length_a   1.000
_cell.length_b   1.000
_cell.length_c   1.000
_cell.angle_alpha   90.00
_cell.angle_beta   90.00
_cell.angle_gamma   90.00
#
_symmetry.space_group_name_H-M   'P 1'
#
loop_
_entity.id
_entity.type
_entity.pdbx_description
1 polymer ?
#
loop_
_entity_poly.entity_id
_entity_poly.type
_entity_poly.pdbx_seq_one_letter_code
_entity_poly.pdbx_strand_id
1 'polypeptide(L)'
;MVVGYRAIMRLQDGEDAVTVAEEQLHRWLDKKTKGRNQTRVRADWKGTGAHQLGQNSTLRVYHHADDADSSRRGFYRLTKENENGKFTVSLYAASLPRIREYRQTIVAETAWEPPEHSGKLPKRQTGSGR
;
A
#
# COMPACT_ATOMS: atom_id res chain seq x y z
N MET A 1 -12.27 -15.69 -1.09
CA MET A 1 -12.51 -14.40 -1.77
C MET A 1 -11.98 -13.31 -0.85
N VAL A 2 -10.89 -12.62 -1.20
CA VAL A 2 -10.38 -11.50 -0.37
C VAL A 2 -11.12 -10.25 -0.81
N VAL A 3 -12.01 -9.76 0.05
CA VAL A 3 -12.66 -8.47 -0.14
C VAL A 3 -11.64 -7.41 0.28
N GLY A 4 -11.26 -6.53 -0.65
CA GLY A 4 -10.47 -5.35 -0.31
C GLY A 4 -11.22 -4.50 0.71
N TYR A 5 -10.54 -3.99 1.72
CA TYR A 5 -11.16 -3.14 2.73
C TYR A 5 -10.57 -1.73 2.71
N ARG A 6 -11.40 -0.74 3.08
CA ARG A 6 -10.98 0.64 3.36
C ARG A 6 -11.26 0.94 4.83
N ALA A 7 -10.24 1.38 5.54
CA ALA A 7 -10.37 1.90 6.90
C ALA A 7 -10.00 3.39 6.92
N ILE A 8 -10.80 4.21 7.60
CA ILE A 8 -10.55 5.64 7.79
C ILE A 8 -10.36 5.88 9.28
N MET A 9 -9.19 6.39 9.65
CA MET A 9 -8.80 6.71 11.01
C MET A 9 -8.68 8.22 11.14
N ARG A 10 -9.34 8.77 12.16
CA ARG A 10 -9.25 10.17 12.55
C ARG A 10 -8.42 10.22 13.82
N LEU A 11 -7.34 10.98 13.77
CA LEU A 11 -6.44 11.17 14.89
C LEU A 11 -6.83 12.42 15.68
N GLN A 12 -6.23 12.59 16.86
CA GLN A 12 -6.43 13.81 17.63
C GLN A 12 -5.75 14.98 16.93
N ASP A 13 -6.30 16.19 17.09
CA ASP A 13 -5.81 17.41 16.42
C ASP A 13 -4.32 17.72 16.67
N GLY A 14 -3.78 17.31 17.83
CA GLY A 14 -2.38 17.51 18.20
C GLY A 14 -1.42 16.47 17.63
N GLU A 15 -1.92 15.42 16.97
CA GLU A 15 -1.08 14.42 16.30
C GLU A 15 -0.76 14.86 14.87
N ASP A 16 0.35 14.38 14.31
CA ASP A 16 0.68 14.55 12.89
C ASP A 16 0.42 13.22 12.18
N ALA A 17 -0.69 13.15 11.45
CA ALA A 17 -1.10 11.95 10.71
C ALA A 17 -0.05 11.42 9.74
N VAL A 18 0.76 12.28 9.11
CA VAL A 18 1.84 11.83 8.22
C VAL A 18 2.90 11.09 9.03
N THR A 19 3.35 11.67 10.13
CA THR A 19 4.37 11.12 11.03
C THR A 19 3.88 9.81 11.66
N VAL A 20 2.65 9.78 12.17
CA VAL A 20 2.02 8.57 12.73
C VAL A 20 1.94 7.47 11.67
N ALA A 21 1.53 7.79 10.44
CA ALA A 21 1.46 6.81 9.36
C ALA A 21 2.83 6.22 9.01
N GLU A 22 3.88 7.05 8.95
CA GLU A 22 5.25 6.59 8.70
C GLU A 22 5.75 5.68 9.80
N GLU A 23 5.54 6.04 11.07
CA GLU A 23 5.94 5.21 12.21
C GLU A 23 5.24 3.85 12.19
N GLN A 24 3.92 3.83 11.96
CA GLN A 24 3.18 2.57 11.91
C GLN A 24 3.59 1.72 10.69
N LEU A 25 3.87 2.35 9.55
CA LEU A 25 4.37 1.67 8.36
C LEU A 25 5.76 1.04 8.62
N HIS A 26 6.69 1.77 9.23
CA HIS A 26 8.00 1.23 9.62
C HIS A 26 7.83 0.04 10.58
N ARG A 27 7.06 0.19 11.67
CA ARG A 27 6.79 -0.88 12.64
C ARG A 27 6.16 -2.10 11.98
N TRP A 28 5.26 -1.92 11.01
CA TRP A 28 4.62 -3.01 10.29
C TRP A 28 5.58 -3.74 9.35
N LEU A 29 6.42 -3.00 8.61
CA LEU A 29 7.45 -3.59 7.75
C LEU A 29 8.51 -4.34 8.57
N ASP A 30 8.92 -3.80 9.72
CA ASP A 30 9.83 -4.46 10.65
C ASP A 30 9.25 -5.75 11.27
N LYS A 31 7.93 -5.79 11.49
CA LYS A 31 7.28 -7.04 11.90
C LYS A 31 7.28 -8.06 10.77
N LYS A 32 7.15 -7.63 9.51
CA LYS A 32 7.19 -8.51 8.35
C LYS A 32 8.59 -9.06 8.06
N THR A 33 9.66 -8.31 8.33
CA THR A 33 11.06 -8.79 8.17
C THR A 33 11.44 -9.88 9.17
N LYS A 34 10.87 -9.84 10.38
CA LYS A 34 11.20 -10.77 11.48
C LYS A 34 10.44 -12.11 11.40
N GLY A 35 9.49 -12.27 10.48
CA GLY A 35 8.73 -13.52 10.28
C GLY A 35 9.49 -14.61 9.50
N ARG A 36 9.00 -15.87 9.54
CA ARG A 36 9.60 -17.08 8.91
C ARG A 36 9.93 -16.97 7.41
N ASN A 37 9.39 -15.99 6.68
CA ASN A 37 9.72 -15.74 5.28
C ASN A 37 10.85 -14.71 5.18
N GLN A 38 12.09 -15.21 5.18
CA GLN A 38 13.35 -14.44 5.12
C GLN A 38 13.58 -13.72 3.78
N THR A 39 12.65 -12.87 3.35
CA THR A 39 13.05 -11.76 2.47
C THR A 39 13.48 -10.66 3.41
N ARG A 40 14.80 -10.38 3.51
CA ARG A 40 15.34 -9.21 4.19
C ARG A 40 14.76 -7.97 3.52
N VAL A 41 13.56 -7.57 3.93
CA VAL A 41 13.00 -6.28 3.53
C VAL A 41 13.91 -5.24 4.13
N ARG A 42 14.65 -4.52 3.27
CA ARG A 42 15.36 -3.31 3.68
C ARG A 42 14.28 -2.31 4.06
N ALA A 43 13.93 -2.30 5.35
CA ALA A 43 12.91 -1.42 5.91
C ALA A 43 13.39 0.04 6.03
N ASP A 44 14.66 0.33 5.71
CA ASP A 44 15.20 1.69 5.61
C ASP A 44 14.81 2.30 4.25
N TRP A 45 13.52 2.62 4.11
CA TRP A 45 13.04 3.48 3.04
C TRP A 45 13.01 4.91 3.59
N LYS A 46 13.68 5.82 2.89
CA LYS A 46 13.72 7.25 3.28
C LYS A 46 13.31 8.10 2.10
N GLY A 47 12.32 8.96 2.34
CA GLY A 47 11.84 9.95 1.39
C GLY A 47 10.98 9.40 0.25
N THR A 48 10.51 10.33 -0.57
CA THR A 48 9.71 10.09 -1.78
C THR A 48 10.47 9.22 -2.79
N GLY A 49 9.75 8.29 -3.42
CA GLY A 49 10.30 7.44 -4.48
C GLY A 49 9.76 6.00 -4.43
N ALA A 50 10.32 5.17 -5.31
CA ALA A 50 10.07 3.74 -5.32
C ALA A 50 11.23 3.00 -4.64
N HIS A 51 10.90 2.19 -3.63
CA HIS A 51 11.83 1.46 -2.79
C HIS A 51 11.61 -0.04 -2.96
N GLN A 52 12.62 -0.77 -3.42
CA GLN A 52 12.52 -2.22 -3.54
C GLN A 52 12.75 -2.87 -2.18
N LEU A 53 11.70 -3.48 -1.66
CA LEU A 53 11.67 -4.12 -0.35
C LEU A 53 11.98 -5.62 -0.43
N GLY A 54 12.07 -6.22 -1.60
CA GLY A 54 12.40 -7.63 -1.76
C GLY A 54 12.31 -8.04 -3.21
N GLN A 55 12.44 -9.33 -3.53
CA GLN A 55 12.41 -9.77 -4.93
C GLN A 55 11.12 -9.37 -5.64
N ASN A 56 9.98 -9.47 -4.95
CA ASN A 56 8.67 -9.16 -5.53
C ASN A 56 7.87 -8.17 -4.67
N SER A 57 8.54 -7.18 -4.07
CA SER A 57 7.87 -6.21 -3.21
C SER A 57 8.44 -4.82 -3.40
N THR A 58 7.56 -3.87 -3.73
CA THR A 58 7.91 -2.48 -3.99
C THR A 58 7.05 -1.58 -3.12
N LEU A 59 7.68 -0.64 -2.41
CA LEU A 59 7.02 0.43 -1.68
C LEU A 59 7.18 1.73 -2.47
N ARG A 60 6.08 2.36 -2.86
CA ARG A 60 6.09 3.71 -3.41
C ARG A 60 5.70 4.71 -2.34
N VAL A 61 6.43 5.80 -2.26
CA VAL A 61 6.26 6.86 -1.26
C VAL A 61 6.17 8.17 -1.99
N TYR A 62 5.18 8.98 -1.63
CA TYR A 62 5.04 10.34 -2.11
C TYR A 62 4.71 11.26 -0.95
N HIS A 63 5.48 12.32 -0.82
CA HIS A 63 5.19 13.40 0.10
C HIS A 63 4.82 14.67 -0.65
N HIS A 64 3.87 15.39 -0.09
CA HIS A 64 3.54 16.74 -0.52
C HIS A 64 3.34 17.59 0.72
N ALA A 65 4.09 18.69 0.80
CA ALA A 65 3.95 19.69 1.84
C ALA A 65 3.60 21.02 1.17
N ASP A 66 2.73 21.78 1.82
CA ASP A 66 2.38 23.14 1.45
C ASP A 66 2.76 24.06 2.62
N ASP A 67 3.79 24.88 2.43
CA ASP A 67 4.29 25.76 3.48
C ASP A 67 3.31 26.89 3.80
N ALA A 68 2.43 27.26 2.86
CA ALA A 68 1.49 28.37 3.04
C ALA A 68 0.45 28.10 4.13
N ASP A 69 0.02 26.84 4.25
CA ASP A 69 -0.94 26.37 5.25
C ASP A 69 -0.39 25.33 6.22
N SER A 70 0.89 24.97 6.08
CA SER A 70 1.55 23.90 6.83
C SER A 70 0.88 22.53 6.66
N SER A 71 0.16 22.32 5.55
CA SER A 71 -0.43 21.04 5.21
C SER A 71 0.65 20.05 4.80
N ARG A 72 0.52 18.82 5.27
CA ARG A 72 1.37 17.69 4.87
C ARG A 72 0.49 16.54 4.41
N ARG A 73 0.87 15.90 3.32
CA ARG A 73 0.23 14.73 2.76
C ARG A 73 1.28 13.68 2.46
N GLY A 74 0.97 12.44 2.82
CA GLY A 74 1.79 11.28 2.54
C GLY A 74 0.97 10.22 1.83
N PHE A 75 1.52 9.63 0.78
CA PHE A 75 0.95 8.47 0.11
C PHE A 75 1.99 7.34 0.06
N TYR A 76 1.61 6.19 0.58
CA TYR A 76 2.45 5.01 0.69
C TYR A 76 1.73 3.83 0.06
N ARG A 77 2.37 3.14 -0.89
CA ARG A 77 1.79 1.96 -1.52
C ARG A 77 2.78 0.83 -1.53
N LEU A 78 2.51 -0.20 -0.73
CA LEU A 78 3.21 -1.48 -0.82
C LEU A 78 2.48 -2.38 -1.82
N THR A 79 3.19 -2.81 -2.84
CA THR A 79 2.72 -3.85 -3.77
C THR A 79 3.60 -5.07 -3.61
N LYS A 80 2.98 -6.25 -3.47
CA LYS A 80 3.64 -7.55 -3.49
C LYS A 80 3.00 -8.43 -4.55
N GLU A 81 3.82 -9.05 -5.38
CA GLU A 81 3.36 -9.84 -6.51
C GLU A 81 3.96 -11.26 -6.46
N ASN A 82 3.18 -12.27 -6.78
CA ASN A 82 3.65 -13.63 -6.94
C ASN A 82 2.73 -14.41 -7.89
N GLU A 83 2.99 -15.70 -8.07
CA GLU A 83 2.20 -16.61 -8.89
C GLU A 83 0.71 -16.67 -8.49
N ASN A 84 0.38 -16.29 -7.25
CA ASN A 84 -0.99 -16.24 -6.73
C ASN A 84 -1.66 -14.87 -6.90
N GLY A 85 -1.02 -13.94 -7.62
CA GLY A 85 -1.55 -12.62 -7.92
C GLY A 85 -0.83 -11.48 -7.19
N LYS A 86 -1.46 -10.31 -7.21
CA LYS A 86 -0.90 -9.05 -6.72
C LYS A 86 -1.69 -8.53 -5.53
N PHE A 87 -1.00 -8.37 -4.41
CA PHE A 87 -1.55 -7.79 -3.19
C PHE A 87 -1.02 -6.36 -3.01
N THR A 88 -1.93 -5.42 -2.79
CA THR A 88 -1.59 -4.01 -2.59
C THR A 88 -2.13 -3.52 -1.26
N VAL A 89 -1.30 -2.80 -0.50
CA VAL A 89 -1.70 -2.01 0.67
C VAL A 89 -1.35 -0.56 0.39
N SER A 90 -2.34 0.33 0.46
CA SER A 90 -2.14 1.77 0.32
C SER A 90 -2.48 2.47 1.63
N LEU A 91 -1.64 3.44 2.02
CA LEU A 91 -1.90 4.37 3.11
C LEU A 91 -1.88 5.78 2.53
N TYR A 92 -2.92 6.54 2.78
CA TYR A 92 -2.94 7.98 2.56
C TYR A 92 -3.03 8.66 3.93
N ALA A 93 -2.14 9.60 4.19
CA ALA A 93 -2.12 10.37 5.42
C ALA A 93 -2.20 11.86 5.08
N ALA A 94 -2.99 12.60 5.83
CA ALA A 94 -3.14 14.03 5.67
C ALA A 94 -3.16 14.72 7.02
N SER A 95 -2.25 15.67 7.19
CA SER A 95 -2.16 16.62 8.29
C SER A 95 -2.46 18.01 7.76
N LEU A 96 -3.66 18.49 8.05
CA LEU A 96 -4.27 19.67 7.45
C LEU A 96 -4.66 20.63 8.59
N PRO A 97 -3.71 21.40 9.17
CA PRO A 97 -3.96 22.13 10.41
C PRO A 97 -5.00 23.27 10.23
N ARG A 98 -5.21 23.76 9.01
CA ARG A 98 -6.11 24.89 8.72
C ARG A 98 -7.54 24.50 8.32
N ILE A 99 -7.85 23.22 8.13
CA ILE A 99 -9.23 22.79 7.83
C ILE A 99 -10.06 22.67 9.11
N ARG A 100 -11.39 22.71 9.01
CA ARG A 100 -12.29 22.69 10.18
C ARG A 100 -12.49 21.30 10.78
N GLU A 101 -12.55 20.27 9.94
CA GLU A 101 -12.81 18.88 10.34
C GLU A 101 -11.80 17.96 9.67
N TYR A 102 -11.53 16.79 10.26
CA TYR A 102 -10.68 15.74 9.67
C TYR A 102 -9.23 16.18 9.44
N ARG A 103 -8.76 17.10 10.27
CA ARG A 103 -7.40 17.69 10.22
C ARG A 103 -6.31 16.63 10.18
N GLN A 104 -6.48 15.56 10.95
CA GLN A 104 -5.52 14.47 11.03
C GLN A 104 -6.21 13.18 10.61
N THR A 105 -5.98 12.77 9.37
CA THR A 105 -6.67 11.62 8.77
C THR A 105 -5.67 10.64 8.16
N ILE A 106 -5.88 9.35 8.42
CA ILE A 106 -5.20 8.25 7.74
C ILE A 106 -6.26 7.37 7.08
N VAL A 107 -6.10 7.06 5.81
CA VAL A 107 -6.90 6.11 5.06
C VAL A 107 -6.02 4.92 4.71
N ALA A 108 -6.45 3.72 5.09
CA ALA A 108 -5.79 2.47 4.75
C ALA A 108 -6.66 1.65 3.81
N GLU A 109 -6.08 1.17 2.72
CA GLU A 109 -6.76 0.38 1.70
C GLU A 109 -5.99 -0.89 1.41
N THR A 110 -6.71 -1.98 1.18
CA THR A 110 -6.15 -3.22 0.66
C THR A 110 -6.86 -3.66 -0.60
N ALA A 111 -6.09 -4.19 -1.54
CA ALA A 111 -6.59 -4.77 -2.77
C ALA A 111 -5.85 -6.07 -3.08
N TRP A 112 -6.57 -7.00 -3.70
CA TRP A 112 -6.01 -8.23 -4.23
C TRP A 112 -6.49 -8.41 -5.67
N GLU A 113 -5.54 -8.64 -6.56
CA GLU A 113 -5.75 -8.93 -7.97
C GLU A 113 -5.31 -10.39 -8.21
N PRO A 114 -6.17 -11.27 -8.75
CA PRO A 114 -5.79 -12.64 -9.08
C PRO A 114 -4.69 -12.66 -10.17
N PRO A 115 -3.93 -13.75 -10.30
CA PRO A 115 -2.94 -13.86 -11.36
C PRO A 115 -3.65 -13.85 -12.71
N GLU A 116 -3.11 -13.09 -13.68
CA GLU A 116 -3.60 -13.12 -15.04
C GLU A 116 -3.50 -14.56 -15.57
N HIS A 117 -4.64 -15.20 -15.76
CA HIS A 117 -4.68 -16.48 -16.43
C HIS A 117 -4.39 -16.20 -17.90
N SER A 118 -3.21 -16.61 -18.38
CA SER A 118 -2.95 -16.69 -19.81
C SER A 118 -4.01 -17.60 -20.43
N GLY A 119 -5.02 -17.00 -21.04
CA GLY A 119 -6.15 -17.72 -21.63
C GLY A 119 -5.67 -18.60 -22.78
N LYS A 120 -5.33 -19.86 -22.50
CA LYS A 120 -5.35 -20.89 -23.52
C LYS A 120 -6.82 -21.19 -23.79
N LEU A 121 -7.37 -20.57 -24.83
CA LEU A 121 -8.64 -20.96 -25.41
C LEU A 121 -8.65 -22.49 -25.61
N PRO A 122 -9.67 -23.22 -25.15
CA PRO A 122 -9.77 -24.64 -25.45
C PRO A 122 -9.91 -24.81 -26.96
N LYS A 123 -9.05 -25.65 -27.56
CA LYS A 123 -9.20 -26.06 -28.96
C LYS A 123 -10.58 -26.70 -29.12
N ARG A 124 -11.46 -26.06 -29.91
CA ARG A 124 -12.70 -26.69 -30.38
C ARG A 124 -12.33 -27.98 -31.13
N GLN A 125 -12.66 -29.13 -30.54
CA GLN A 125 -12.75 -30.37 -31.31
C GLN A 125 -14.02 -30.27 -32.17
N THR A 126 -13.85 -29.94 -33.45
CA THR A 126 -14.89 -30.16 -34.46
C THR A 126 -14.89 -31.64 -34.80
N GLY A 127 -15.63 -32.43 -34.03
CA GLY A 127 -16.08 -33.75 -34.44
C GLY A 127 -17.29 -33.57 -35.36
N SER A 128 -17.09 -33.67 -36.68
CA SER A 128 -18.18 -33.93 -37.62
C SER A 128 -18.08 -35.39 -38.02
N GLY A 129 -18.79 -36.24 -37.29
CA GLY A 129 -19.12 -37.59 -37.72
C GLY A 129 -20.56 -37.62 -38.20
N ARG A 130 -20.74 -37.75 -39.52
CA ARG A 130 -21.63 -38.69 -40.22
C ARG A 130 -21.61 -38.38 -41.71
#